data_AF-A0A957K9C9-F1
#
_entry.id   AF-A0A957K9C9-F1
#
_cell.length_a   1.000
_cell.length_b   1.000
_cell.length_c   1.000
_cell.angle_alpha   90.00
_cell.angle_beta   90.00
_cell.angle_gamma   90.00
#
_symmetry.space_group_name_H-M   'P 1'
#
loop_
_entity.id
_entity.type
_entity.pdbx_description
1 polymer ?
#
loop_
_entity_poly.entity_id
_entity_poly.type
_entity_poly.pdbx_seq_one_letter_code
_entity_poly.pdbx_strand_id
1 'polypeptide(L)'
;RPEAAFARGVNVVRLRYLYTLVGGALVGFGGASYSLLVILGWSNRHTAQFGWIALAIVIFGGWHPFRVAFGAYMFGLLQAAATTLQQVMPGVPVQVFPLLPFPLMILTLVLFNSEWVGRLLSYLPAPARRAVAGILQSSPPAGLGAHFQQE
;
A
#
# COMPACT_ATOMS: atom_id res chain seq x y z
N ARG A 1 -4.19 -9.26 -19.43
CA ARG A 1 -5.29 -8.55 -20.13
C ARG A 1 -6.61 -9.21 -19.75
N PRO A 2 -7.72 -8.46 -19.60
CA PRO A 2 -9.01 -9.02 -19.19
C PRO A 2 -9.54 -10.07 -20.17
N GLU A 3 -9.28 -9.92 -21.47
CA GLU A 3 -9.60 -10.92 -22.51
C GLU A 3 -9.01 -12.31 -22.22
N ALA A 4 -7.76 -12.38 -21.76
CA ALA A 4 -7.10 -13.65 -21.46
C ALA A 4 -7.73 -14.38 -20.26
N ALA A 5 -8.24 -13.63 -19.28
CA ALA A 5 -8.97 -14.21 -18.14
C ALA A 5 -10.36 -14.69 -18.57
N PHE A 6 -11.03 -13.93 -19.44
CA PHE A 6 -12.32 -14.31 -20.01
C PHE A 6 -12.22 -15.56 -20.90
N ALA A 7 -11.18 -15.66 -21.74
CA ALA A 7 -10.90 -16.85 -22.57
C ALA A 7 -10.65 -18.13 -21.73
N ARG A 8 -10.26 -17.98 -20.45
CA ARG A 8 -10.14 -19.08 -19.49
C ARG A 8 -11.44 -19.38 -18.71
N GLY A 9 -12.56 -18.75 -19.08
CA GLY A 9 -13.87 -18.95 -18.44
C GLY A 9 -14.07 -18.16 -17.15
N VAL A 10 -13.15 -17.26 -16.78
CA VAL A 10 -13.28 -16.46 -15.56
C VAL A 10 -14.20 -15.26 -15.82
N ASN A 11 -15.21 -15.07 -14.97
CA ASN A 11 -16.09 -13.91 -15.06
C ASN A 11 -15.38 -12.65 -14.53
N VAL A 12 -14.75 -11.91 -15.45
CA VAL A 12 -13.97 -10.69 -15.17
C VAL A 12 -14.83 -9.61 -14.51
N VAL A 13 -16.09 -9.46 -14.93
CA VAL A 13 -17.00 -8.42 -14.42
C VAL A 13 -17.32 -8.66 -12.95
N ARG A 14 -17.74 -9.88 -12.60
CA ARG A 14 -18.01 -10.25 -11.20
C ARG A 14 -16.77 -10.06 -10.32
N LEU A 15 -15.60 -10.45 -10.84
CA LEU A 15 -14.37 -10.37 -10.10
C LEU A 15 -13.95 -8.91 -9.83
N ARG A 16 -14.15 -8.00 -10.80
CA ARG A 16 -13.93 -6.56 -10.60
C ARG A 16 -14.83 -5.98 -9.51
N TYR A 17 -16.13 -6.26 -9.56
CA TYR A 17 -17.06 -5.80 -8.53
C TYR A 17 -16.71 -6.35 -7.14
N LEU A 18 -16.37 -7.64 -7.06
CA LEU A 18 -15.94 -8.27 -5.81
C LEU A 18 -14.74 -7.54 -5.21
N TYR A 19 -13.67 -7.32 -5.99
CA TYR A 19 -12.47 -6.65 -5.48
C TYR A 19 -12.73 -5.20 -5.08
N THR A 20 -13.55 -4.45 -5.83
CA THR A 20 -13.92 -3.08 -5.48
C THR A 20 -14.75 -3.01 -4.20
N LEU A 21 -15.71 -3.92 -4.03
CA LEU A 21 -16.54 -3.99 -2.82
C LEU A 21 -15.72 -4.35 -1.59
N VAL A 22 -14.87 -5.38 -1.69
CA VAL A 22 -14.00 -5.80 -0.60
C VAL A 22 -13.01 -4.69 -0.24
N GLY A 23 -12.38 -4.07 -1.25
CA GLY A 23 -11.46 -2.95 -1.02
C GLY A 23 -12.14 -1.75 -0.37
N GLY A 24 -13.33 -1.37 -0.85
CA GLY A 24 -14.13 -0.30 -0.26
C GLY A 24 -14.55 -0.58 1.18
N ALA A 25 -14.95 -1.82 1.48
CA ALA A 25 -15.31 -2.24 2.84
C ALA A 25 -14.11 -2.16 3.80
N LEU A 26 -12.92 -2.58 3.37
CA LEU A 26 -11.68 -2.47 4.17
C LEU A 26 -11.30 -1.02 4.46
N VAL A 27 -11.39 -0.14 3.44
CA VAL A 27 -11.12 1.30 3.61
C VAL A 27 -12.14 1.93 4.57
N GLY A 28 -13.42 1.59 4.44
CA GLY A 28 -14.46 2.05 5.34
C GLY A 28 -14.23 1.63 6.80
N PHE A 29 -13.87 0.36 7.01
CA PHE A 29 -13.54 -0.16 8.34
C PHE A 29 -12.29 0.52 8.95
N GLY A 30 -11.26 0.75 8.14
CA GLY A 30 -10.07 1.49 8.54
C GLY A 30 -10.39 2.94 8.96
N GLY A 31 -11.24 3.63 8.20
CA GLY A 31 -11.65 5.01 8.52
C GLY A 31 -12.51 5.11 9.79
N ALA A 32 -13.42 4.15 9.99
CA ALA A 32 -14.25 4.08 11.19
C ALA A 32 -13.41 3.84 12.45
N SER A 33 -12.51 2.85 12.41
CA SER A 33 -11.60 2.55 13.53
C SER A 33 -10.65 3.71 13.85
N TYR A 34 -10.13 4.41 12.84
CA TYR A 34 -9.28 5.59 13.04
C TYR A 34 -10.01 6.71 13.81
N SER A 35 -11.26 7.00 13.44
CA SER A 35 -12.09 8.03 14.09
C SER A 35 -12.51 7.64 15.52
N LEU A 36 -12.57 6.34 15.83
CA LEU A 36 -12.98 5.85 17.15
C LEU A 36 -11.81 5.68 18.13
N LEU A 37 -10.62 5.32 17.64
CA LEU A 37 -9.49 4.89 18.50
C LEU A 37 -8.29 5.84 18.49
N VAL A 38 -8.04 6.56 17.39
CA VAL A 38 -6.79 7.33 17.23
C VAL A 38 -6.99 8.78 17.62
N ILE A 39 -8.05 9.41 17.12
CA ILE A 39 -8.38 10.80 17.44
C ILE A 39 -9.79 10.85 17.98
N LEU A 40 -9.91 10.98 19.29
CA LEU A 40 -11.20 11.10 19.98
C LEU A 40 -11.80 12.47 19.67
N GLY A 41 -12.90 12.47 18.92
CA GLY A 41 -13.65 13.67 18.55
C GLY A 41 -13.54 14.00 17.06
N TRP A 42 -14.57 14.68 16.55
CA TRP A 42 -14.59 15.14 15.17
C TRP A 42 -13.91 16.51 15.08
N SER A 43 -12.85 16.60 14.29
CA SER A 43 -12.29 17.87 13.85
C SER A 43 -11.91 17.83 12.38
N ASN A 44 -11.94 19.00 11.75
CA ASN A 44 -11.88 19.11 10.31
C ASN A 44 -10.45 18.84 9.82
N ARG A 45 -10.31 18.04 8.76
CA ARG A 45 -9.04 17.71 8.07
C ARG A 45 -8.05 16.77 8.79
N HIS A 46 -8.48 15.94 9.75
CA HIS A 46 -7.59 14.94 10.37
C HIS A 46 -6.94 13.96 9.39
N THR A 47 -7.58 13.68 8.25
CA THR A 47 -7.11 12.69 7.28
C THR A 47 -6.73 13.25 5.91
N ALA A 48 -6.72 14.59 5.75
CA ALA A 48 -6.59 15.25 4.46
C ALA A 48 -5.29 14.94 3.70
N GLN A 49 -4.26 14.43 4.39
CA GLN A 49 -2.95 14.11 3.81
C GLN A 49 -2.76 12.61 3.53
N PHE A 50 -3.59 11.72 4.09
CA PHE A 50 -3.39 10.27 3.93
C PHE A 50 -3.67 9.76 2.51
N GLY A 51 -4.53 10.44 1.75
CA GLY A 51 -4.86 10.04 0.37
C GLY A 51 -3.64 10.06 -0.56
N TRP A 52 -2.79 11.09 -0.44
CA TRP A 52 -1.54 11.20 -1.20
C TRP A 52 -0.54 10.10 -0.83
N ILE A 53 -0.51 9.72 0.44
CA ILE A 53 0.37 8.66 0.94
C ILE A 53 -0.05 7.31 0.36
N ALA A 54 -1.35 7.02 0.35
CA ALA A 54 -1.88 5.80 -0.27
C ALA A 54 -1.50 5.70 -1.75
N LEU A 55 -1.65 6.80 -2.50
CA LEU A 55 -1.24 6.86 -3.91
C LEU A 55 0.25 6.61 -4.10
N ALA A 56 1.10 7.23 -3.28
CA ALA A 56 2.54 7.03 -3.35
C ALA A 56 2.94 5.58 -3.05
N ILE A 57 2.39 4.96 -2.00
CA ILE A 57 2.67 3.56 -1.67
C ILE A 57 2.30 2.63 -2.84
N VAL A 58 1.18 2.89 -3.52
CA VAL A 58 0.76 2.09 -4.69
C VAL A 58 1.71 2.26 -5.88
N ILE A 59 2.09 3.51 -6.19
CA ILE A 59 2.99 3.82 -7.32
C ILE A 59 4.36 3.20 -7.09
N PHE A 60 4.97 3.47 -5.93
CA PHE A 60 6.32 2.99 -5.62
C PHE A 60 6.37 1.51 -5.24
N GLY A 61 5.25 0.95 -4.76
CA GLY A 61 5.06 -0.49 -4.61
C GLY A 61 5.03 -1.24 -5.95
N GLY A 62 5.00 -0.54 -7.09
CA GLY A 62 5.10 -1.14 -8.42
C GLY A 62 3.91 -2.04 -8.75
N TRP A 63 2.70 -1.66 -8.29
CA TRP A 63 1.46 -2.43 -8.48
C TRP A 63 1.46 -3.82 -7.84
N HIS A 64 2.45 -4.09 -6.98
CA HIS A 64 2.67 -5.38 -6.39
C HIS A 64 1.97 -5.50 -5.03
N PRO A 65 0.98 -6.38 -4.86
CA PRO A 65 0.10 -6.38 -3.67
C PRO A 65 0.88 -6.56 -2.36
N PHE A 66 1.89 -7.45 -2.35
CA PHE A 66 2.70 -7.68 -1.15
C PHE A 66 3.63 -6.51 -0.83
N ARG A 67 4.15 -5.80 -1.83
CA ARG A 67 5.05 -4.64 -1.59
C ARG A 67 4.24 -3.45 -1.10
N VAL A 68 3.04 -3.26 -1.67
CA VAL A 68 2.07 -2.25 -1.24
C VAL A 68 1.60 -2.52 0.19
N ALA A 69 1.22 -3.76 0.52
CA ALA A 69 0.79 -4.13 1.87
C ALA A 69 1.91 -3.91 2.90
N PHE A 70 3.13 -4.36 2.61
CA PHE A 70 4.26 -4.15 3.51
C PHE A 70 4.59 -2.66 3.70
N GLY A 71 4.57 -1.87 2.62
CA GLY A 71 4.76 -0.43 2.67
C GLY A 71 3.72 0.26 3.55
N ALA A 72 2.45 -0.17 3.46
CA ALA A 72 1.38 0.33 4.33
C ALA A 72 1.61 -0.03 5.82
N TYR A 73 2.01 -1.26 6.12
CA TYR A 73 2.32 -1.67 7.51
C TYR A 73 3.51 -0.92 8.10
N MET A 74 4.59 -0.76 7.33
CA MET A 74 5.76 0.02 7.77
C MET A 74 5.40 1.48 7.99
N PHE A 75 4.62 2.07 7.09
CA PHE A 75 4.13 3.42 7.25
C PHE A 75 3.34 3.59 8.56
N GLY A 76 2.41 2.68 8.86
CA GLY A 76 1.66 2.70 10.11
C GLY A 76 2.55 2.55 11.36
N LEU A 77 3.53 1.63 11.32
CA LEU A 77 4.49 1.45 12.41
C LEU A 77 5.36 2.69 12.64
N LEU A 78 5.89 3.28 11.58
CA LEU A 78 6.70 4.50 11.67
C LEU A 78 5.88 5.69 12.14
N GLN A 79 4.61 5.77 11.73
CA GLN A 79 3.69 6.80 12.22
C GLN A 79 3.42 6.65 13.71
N ALA A 80 3.18 5.44 14.21
CA ALA A 80 3.02 5.17 15.64
C ALA A 80 4.31 5.43 16.45
N ALA A 81 5.47 5.11 15.87
CA ALA A 81 6.76 5.44 16.48
C ALA A 81 6.96 6.95 16.57
N ALA A 82 6.62 7.70 15.52
CA ALA A 82 6.71 9.16 15.50
C ALA A 82 5.80 9.83 16.55
N THR A 83 4.56 9.35 16.72
CA THR A 83 3.65 9.88 17.75
C THR A 83 4.12 9.57 19.16
N THR A 84 4.73 8.39 19.38
CA THR A 84 5.33 8.04 20.67
C THR A 84 6.57 8.89 20.96
N LEU A 85 7.41 9.12 19.95
CA LEU A 85 8.61 9.94 20.10
C LEU A 85 8.28 11.41 20.37
N GLN A 86 7.16 11.92 19.84
CA GLN A 86 6.61 13.24 20.17
C GLN A 86 6.30 13.40 21.65
N GLN A 87 5.76 12.35 22.29
CA GLN A 87 5.43 12.36 23.71
C GLN A 87 6.69 12.44 24.60
N VAL A 88 7.81 11.91 24.11
CA VAL A 88 9.09 11.86 24.84
C VAL A 88 9.94 13.12 24.62
N MET A 89 9.77 13.83 23.50
CA MET A 89 10.54 15.04 23.14
C MET A 89 9.64 16.29 23.01
N PRO A 90 9.25 16.93 24.13
CA PRO A 90 8.36 18.10 24.13
C PRO A 90 8.98 19.40 23.57
N GLY A 91 10.28 19.40 23.22
CA GLY A 91 10.99 20.58 22.69
C GLY A 91 10.87 20.80 21.18
N VAL A 92 10.21 19.89 20.43
CA VAL A 92 10.10 19.99 18.97
C VAL A 92 8.79 20.70 18.58
N PRO A 93 8.83 21.72 17.69
CA PRO A 93 7.62 22.42 17.25
C PRO A 93 6.60 21.46 16.61
N VAL A 94 5.33 21.59 16.99
CA VAL A 94 4.21 20.76 16.53
C VAL A 94 4.06 20.78 15.00
N GLN A 95 4.55 21.83 14.34
CA GLN A 95 4.56 22.00 12.88
C GLN A 95 5.50 21.04 12.14
N VAL A 96 6.48 20.42 12.82
CA VAL A 96 7.40 19.46 12.20
C VAL A 96 6.74 18.09 12.03
N PHE A 97 5.79 17.74 12.89
CA PHE A 97 5.15 16.42 12.91
C PHE A 97 4.30 16.10 11.66
N PRO A 98 3.55 17.04 11.07
CA PRO A 98 2.87 16.84 9.78
C PRO A 98 3.82 16.63 8.59
N LEU A 99 5.08 17.05 8.71
CA LEU A 99 6.08 16.91 7.64
C LEU A 99 6.81 15.56 7.70
N LEU A 100 6.89 14.92 8.88
CA LEU A 100 7.54 13.62 9.09
C LEU A 100 7.07 12.48 8.16
N PRO A 101 5.78 12.36 7.80
CA PRO A 101 5.32 11.32 6.89
C PRO A 101 6.03 11.32 5.54
N PHE A 102 6.45 12.48 5.01
CA PHE A 102 7.08 12.60 3.69
C PHE A 102 8.49 11.97 3.61
N PRO A 103 9.48 12.40 4.42
CA PRO A 103 10.80 11.76 4.44
C PRO A 103 10.71 10.32 4.92
N LEU A 104 9.80 9.97 5.84
CA LEU A 104 9.58 8.58 6.25
C LEU A 104 9.10 7.72 5.08
N MET A 105 8.23 8.24 4.22
CA MET A 105 7.72 7.51 3.05
C MET A 105 8.81 7.35 1.99
N ILE A 106 9.60 8.39 1.73
CA ILE A 106 10.81 8.28 0.89
C ILE A 106 11.76 7.21 1.45
N LEU A 107 12.00 7.20 2.76
CA LEU A 107 12.93 6.26 3.40
C LEU A 107 12.41 4.81 3.34
N THR A 108 11.11 4.60 3.61
CA THR A 108 10.46 3.29 3.50
C THR A 108 10.57 2.73 2.09
N LEU A 109 10.37 3.59 1.09
CA LEU A 109 10.45 3.21 -0.32
C LEU A 109 11.87 2.99 -0.80
N VAL A 110 12.83 3.81 -0.37
CA VAL A 110 14.26 3.61 -0.67
C VAL A 110 14.72 2.28 -0.10
N LEU A 111 14.35 1.95 1.14
CA LEU A 111 14.67 0.66 1.76
C LEU A 111 14.12 -0.53 0.94
N PHE A 112 12.90 -0.42 0.42
CA PHE A 112 12.24 -1.54 -0.27
C PHE A 112 12.44 -1.60 -1.80
N ASN A 113 12.82 -0.48 -2.41
CA ASN A 113 13.18 -0.40 -3.83
C ASN A 113 14.67 -0.71 -4.03
N SER A 114 15.51 -0.43 -3.03
CA SER A 114 16.91 -0.83 -3.05
C SER A 114 17.03 -2.35 -3.17
N GLU A 115 17.98 -2.81 -3.97
CA GLU A 115 18.14 -4.19 -4.46
C GLU A 115 18.37 -5.27 -3.37
N TRP A 116 18.20 -4.93 -2.11
CA TRP A 116 18.33 -5.80 -0.94
C TRP A 116 17.38 -7.00 -0.98
N VAL A 117 16.14 -6.84 -1.45
CA VAL A 117 15.19 -7.97 -1.58
C VAL A 117 15.67 -8.96 -2.66
N GLY A 118 16.22 -8.46 -3.78
CA GLY A 118 16.82 -9.29 -4.82
C GLY A 118 18.07 -10.04 -4.35
N ARG A 119 18.89 -9.38 -3.50
CA ARG A 119 20.05 -9.99 -2.84
C ARG A 119 19.65 -11.03 -1.80
N LEU A 120 18.61 -10.79 -1.00
CA LEU A 120 18.10 -11.79 -0.04
C LEU A 120 17.50 -13.01 -0.76
N LEU A 121 16.78 -12.79 -1.87
CA LEU A 121 16.27 -13.87 -2.70
C LEU A 121 17.37 -14.73 -3.37
N SER A 122 18.59 -14.19 -3.50
CA SER A 122 19.72 -14.93 -4.10
C SER A 122 20.28 -16.00 -3.17
N TYR A 123 20.01 -15.91 -1.86
CA TYR A 123 20.34 -16.94 -0.87
C TYR A 123 19.31 -18.08 -0.82
N LEU A 124 18.17 -17.96 -1.52
CA LEU A 124 17.14 -18.99 -1.54
C LEU A 124 17.42 -20.06 -2.61
N PRO A 125 17.15 -21.34 -2.33
CA PRO A 125 17.33 -22.42 -3.29
C PRO A 125 16.44 -22.22 -4.54
N ALA A 126 16.94 -22.68 -5.70
CA ALA A 126 16.34 -22.47 -7.03
C ALA A 126 14.80 -22.71 -7.16
N PRO A 127 14.19 -23.73 -6.53
CA PRO A 127 12.72 -23.89 -6.59
C PRO A 127 11.97 -22.80 -5.82
N ALA A 128 12.46 -22.39 -4.65
CA ALA A 128 11.88 -21.32 -3.86
C ALA A 128 12.02 -19.97 -4.59
N ARG A 129 13.13 -19.74 -5.29
CA ARG A 129 13.34 -18.51 -6.08
C ARG A 129 12.27 -18.31 -7.15
N ARG A 130 11.81 -19.37 -7.83
CA ARG A 130 10.76 -19.27 -8.87
C ARG A 130 9.38 -18.99 -8.28
N ALA A 131 9.04 -19.63 -7.16
CA ALA A 131 7.79 -19.39 -6.46
C ALA A 131 7.72 -17.95 -5.91
N VAL A 132 8.81 -17.48 -5.30
CA VAL A 132 8.89 -16.13 -4.74
C VAL A 132 9.02 -15.06 -5.84
N ALA A 133 9.69 -15.35 -6.96
CA ALA A 133 9.76 -14.43 -8.10
C ALA A 133 8.40 -14.23 -8.79
N GLY A 134 7.59 -15.30 -8.96
CA GLY A 134 6.23 -15.18 -9.49
C GLY A 134 5.29 -14.43 -8.55
N ILE A 135 5.57 -14.46 -7.26
CA ILE A 135 4.87 -13.71 -6.21
C ILE A 135 5.44 -12.31 -6.03
N LEU A 136 6.58 -11.91 -6.61
CA LEU A 136 7.22 -10.58 -6.47
C LEU A 136 7.21 -9.73 -7.74
N GLN A 137 7.11 -10.35 -8.92
CA GLN A 137 7.10 -9.67 -10.21
C GLN A 137 5.67 -9.62 -10.76
N SER A 138 4.89 -8.63 -10.32
CA SER A 138 3.65 -8.28 -10.99
C SER A 138 3.97 -7.23 -12.05
N SER A 139 3.77 -7.56 -13.32
CA SER A 139 3.76 -6.55 -14.38
C SER A 139 2.64 -5.54 -14.10
N PRO A 140 2.85 -4.24 -14.37
CA PRO A 140 1.78 -3.26 -14.29
C PRO A 140 0.57 -3.76 -15.10
N PRO A 141 -0.66 -3.59 -14.60
CA PRO A 141 -1.83 -4.16 -15.24
C PRO A 141 -2.00 -3.54 -16.63
N ALA A 142 -1.63 -4.30 -17.66
CA ALA A 142 -1.68 -3.91 -19.07
C ALA A 142 -3.11 -3.66 -19.63
N GLY A 143 -4.11 -3.55 -18.76
CA GLY A 143 -5.49 -3.21 -19.08
C GLY A 143 -5.97 -1.94 -18.37
N LEU A 144 -5.09 -1.18 -17.72
CA LEU A 144 -5.41 0.17 -17.22
C LEU A 144 -5.87 1.04 -18.40
N GLY A 145 -7.13 1.49 -18.36
CA GLY A 145 -7.73 2.30 -19.41
C GLY A 145 -8.36 1.53 -20.58
N ALA A 146 -8.26 0.20 -20.62
CA ALA A 146 -8.89 -0.60 -21.67
C ALA A 146 -10.36 -0.91 -21.31
N HIS A 147 -11.29 -0.53 -22.20
CA HIS A 147 -12.68 -0.96 -22.11
C HIS A 147 -12.76 -2.47 -22.41
N PHE A 148 -13.27 -3.24 -21.47
CA PHE A 148 -13.52 -4.67 -21.69
C PHE A 148 -14.87 -4.82 -22.40
N GLN A 149 -14.84 -5.20 -23.67
CA GLN A 149 -16.02 -5.65 -24.40
C GLN A 149 -16.11 -7.17 -24.31
N GLN A 150 -17.30 -7.66 -23.98
CA GLN A 150 -17.59 -9.07 -23.83
C GLN A 150 -18.17 -9.56 -25.16
N GLU A 151 -17.29 -9.77 -26.15
CA GLU A 151 -17.64 -10.43 -27.42
C GLU A 151 -17.09 -11.86 -27.46
#